data_AF-A0AAW0TEX8-F1
#
_entry.id   AF-A0AAW0TEX8-F1
#
_cell.length_a   1.000
_cell.length_b   1.000
_cell.length_c   1.000
_cell.angle_alpha   90.00
_cell.angle_beta   90.00
_cell.angle_gamma   90.00
#
_symmetry.space_group_name_H-M   'P 1'
#
loop_
_entity.id
_entity.type
_entity.pdbx_description
1 polymer ?
#
loop_
_entity_poly.entity_id
_entity_poly.type
_entity_poly.pdbx_seq_one_letter_code
_entity_poly.pdbx_strand_id
1 'polypeptide(L)'
;MMRPDQGASFTVLRMFYIQAIRSIIQYAAPCITIAKDTNIAGLEVIQNKALRLILWTPPWTRAYPANGPSSSYVHNPPPWQEVALSTIIHKLSDAKHRLSPEALRQEATEALKAAPRQDACEFFTDGSVDMRNGKAAAAFVSNTGATRYRLQDGASILQAELVAIEGALLRGHTPAVIHTDSLAALQTLQQKQVRDNVGLVTSIWVTAQEMERREASQSASGYPATSTSAGTKRQTKKQNMHSGSLK
;
A
#
# COMPACT_ATOMS: atom_id res chain seq x y z
N MET A 1 -33.39 -22.49 17.22
CA MET A 1 -32.54 -21.43 17.79
C MET A 1 -31.20 -22.09 18.12
N MET A 2 -30.14 -21.84 17.33
CA MET A 2 -28.82 -22.47 17.54
C MET A 2 -28.15 -21.87 18.78
N ARG A 3 -27.43 -22.69 19.55
CA ARG A 3 -26.65 -22.22 20.71
C ARG A 3 -25.50 -21.32 20.22
N PRO A 4 -25.24 -20.16 20.85
CA PRO A 4 -24.15 -19.23 20.48
C PRO A 4 -22.76 -19.87 20.40
N ASP A 5 -22.60 -21.00 21.08
CA ASP A 5 -21.38 -21.75 21.32
C ASP A 5 -21.12 -22.88 20.30
N GLN A 6 -22.00 -23.07 19.31
CA GLN A 6 -21.85 -24.08 18.25
C GLN A 6 -21.45 -23.52 16.87
N GLY A 7 -21.17 -22.21 16.77
CA GLY A 7 -20.75 -21.55 15.53
C GLY A 7 -19.23 -21.44 15.38
N ALA A 8 -18.75 -21.38 14.14
CA ALA A 8 -17.37 -20.99 13.88
C ALA A 8 -17.12 -19.59 14.42
N SER A 9 -16.06 -19.42 15.23
CA SER A 9 -15.72 -18.12 15.78
C SER A 9 -15.39 -17.11 14.67
N PHE A 10 -15.54 -15.81 14.96
CA PHE A 10 -15.14 -14.74 14.05
C PHE A 10 -13.72 -14.95 13.50
N THR A 11 -12.79 -15.38 14.35
CA THR A 11 -11.41 -15.68 13.98
C THR A 11 -11.33 -16.77 12.91
N VAL A 12 -12.09 -17.85 13.07
CA VAL A 12 -12.13 -18.97 12.10
C VAL A 12 -12.75 -18.53 10.77
N LEU A 13 -13.87 -17.79 10.81
CA LEU A 13 -14.53 -17.28 9.61
C LEU A 13 -13.66 -16.28 8.85
N ARG A 14 -12.97 -15.38 9.58
CA ARG A 14 -12.02 -14.43 8.99
C ARG A 14 -10.82 -15.16 8.39
N MET A 15 -10.29 -16.17 9.07
CA MET A 15 -9.19 -16.99 8.55
C MET A 15 -9.62 -17.70 7.26
N PHE A 16 -10.81 -18.31 7.24
CA PHE A 16 -11.34 -18.98 6.05
C PHE A 16 -11.54 -18.01 4.88
N TYR A 17 -12.04 -16.81 5.13
CA TYR A 17 -12.18 -15.79 4.10
C TYR A 17 -10.83 -15.38 3.50
N ILE A 18 -9.85 -15.08 4.35
CA ILE A 18 -8.52 -14.67 3.88
C ILE A 18 -7.84 -15.80 3.12
N GLN A 19 -7.96 -17.04 3.59
CA GLN A 19 -7.24 -18.18 3.02
C GLN A 19 -7.91 -18.80 1.80
N ALA A 20 -9.25 -18.83 1.74
CA ALA A 20 -9.98 -19.52 0.67
C ALA A 20 -10.59 -18.54 -0.33
N ILE A 21 -11.24 -17.47 0.14
CA ILE A 21 -12.00 -16.58 -0.76
C ILE A 21 -11.07 -15.51 -1.34
N ARG A 22 -10.29 -14.84 -0.49
CA ARG A 22 -9.38 -13.77 -0.90
C ARG A 22 -8.23 -14.30 -1.75
N SER A 23 -7.67 -15.47 -1.43
CA SER A 23 -6.62 -16.08 -2.24
C SER A 23 -7.08 -16.40 -3.66
N ILE A 24 -8.32 -16.88 -3.83
CA ILE A 24 -8.93 -17.12 -5.15
C ILE A 24 -9.13 -15.80 -5.91
N ILE A 25 -9.61 -14.75 -5.23
CA ILE A 25 -9.79 -13.43 -5.85
C ILE A 25 -8.44 -12.84 -6.28
N GLN A 26 -7.42 -12.95 -5.43
CA GLN A 26 -6.06 -12.49 -5.74
C GLN A 26 -5.43 -13.29 -6.88
N TYR A 27 -5.62 -14.61 -6.90
CA TYR A 27 -5.20 -15.47 -8.00
C TYR A 27 -5.91 -15.08 -9.32
N ALA A 28 -7.20 -14.75 -9.24
CA ALA A 28 -8.00 -14.32 -10.37
C ALA A 28 -7.83 -12.83 -10.74
N ALA A 29 -6.98 -12.07 -10.03
CA ALA A 29 -6.82 -10.64 -10.26
C ALA A 29 -6.51 -10.28 -11.74
N PRO A 30 -5.63 -10.99 -12.46
CA PRO A 30 -5.39 -10.73 -13.89
C PRO A 30 -6.60 -11.01 -14.79
N CYS A 31 -7.52 -11.87 -14.35
CA CYS A 31 -8.77 -12.14 -15.07
C CYS A 31 -9.86 -11.10 -14.75
N ILE A 32 -9.83 -10.53 -13.54
CA ILE A 32 -10.75 -9.47 -13.13
C ILE A 32 -10.47 -8.18 -13.93
N THR A 33 -9.20 -7.87 -14.21
CA THR A 33 -8.83 -6.68 -14.98
C THR A 33 -9.34 -6.68 -16.42
N ILE A 34 -9.60 -7.87 -17.00
CA ILE A 34 -10.16 -8.04 -18.34
C ILE A 34 -11.66 -8.39 -18.31
N ALA A 35 -12.26 -8.51 -17.12
CA ALA A 35 -13.65 -8.89 -16.98
C ALA A 35 -14.58 -7.72 -17.37
N LYS A 36 -15.75 -8.05 -17.93
CA LYS A 36 -16.82 -7.08 -18.18
C LYS A 36 -17.37 -6.55 -16.84
N ASP A 37 -17.78 -5.28 -16.82
CA ASP A 37 -18.33 -4.62 -15.63
C ASP A 37 -19.50 -5.39 -14.99
N THR A 38 -20.31 -6.08 -15.80
CA THR A 38 -21.41 -6.93 -15.32
C THR A 38 -20.92 -8.10 -14.47
N ASN A 39 -19.78 -8.69 -14.83
CA ASN A 39 -19.19 -9.80 -14.08
C ASN A 39 -18.53 -9.30 -12.80
N ILE A 40 -17.91 -8.12 -12.85
CA ILE A 40 -17.33 -7.46 -11.67
C ILE A 40 -18.44 -7.14 -10.65
N ALA A 41 -19.56 -6.58 -11.09
CA ALA A 41 -20.71 -6.31 -10.24
C ALA A 41 -21.28 -7.59 -9.61
N GLY A 42 -21.34 -8.69 -10.36
CA GLY A 42 -21.75 -10.00 -9.83
C GLY A 42 -20.77 -10.53 -8.76
N LEU A 43 -19.47 -10.37 -8.99
CA LEU A 43 -18.42 -10.75 -8.05
C LEU A 43 -18.52 -9.95 -6.75
N GLU A 44 -18.77 -8.65 -6.85
CA GLU A 44 -18.94 -7.75 -5.71
C GLU A 44 -20.15 -8.13 -4.84
N VAL A 45 -21.27 -8.55 -5.45
CA VAL A 45 -22.44 -9.05 -4.71
C VAL A 45 -22.08 -10.30 -3.90
N ILE A 46 -21.34 -11.24 -4.50
CA ILE A 46 -20.92 -12.48 -3.85
C ILE A 46 -19.94 -12.19 -2.71
N GLN A 47 -18.94 -11.33 -2.95
CA GLN A 47 -17.97 -10.92 -1.94
C GLN A 47 -18.63 -10.22 -0.75
N ASN A 48 -19.53 -9.26 -1.01
CA ASN A 48 -20.28 -8.57 0.03
C ASN A 48 -21.14 -9.54 0.84
N LYS A 49 -21.75 -10.54 0.20
CA LYS A 49 -22.51 -11.58 0.91
C LYS A 49 -21.61 -12.42 1.83
N ALA A 50 -20.44 -12.82 1.35
CA ALA A 50 -19.46 -13.55 2.16
C ALA A 50 -18.98 -12.69 3.34
N LEU A 51 -18.65 -11.42 3.09
CA LEU A 51 -18.19 -10.50 4.13
C LEU A 51 -19.24 -10.29 5.22
N ARG A 52 -20.51 -10.18 4.83
CA ARG A 52 -21.62 -10.05 5.80
C ARG A 52 -21.76 -11.26 6.69
N LEU A 53 -21.62 -12.46 6.13
CA LEU A 53 -21.63 -13.70 6.91
C LEU A 53 -20.49 -13.73 7.94
N ILE A 54 -19.30 -13.25 7.58
CA ILE A 54 -18.14 -13.23 8.47
C ILE A 54 -18.29 -12.18 9.57
N LEU A 55 -18.78 -10.99 9.21
CA LEU A 55 -19.00 -9.88 10.15
C LEU A 55 -20.29 -10.03 10.95
N TRP A 56 -21.08 -11.08 10.71
CA TRP A 56 -22.43 -11.25 11.27
C TRP A 56 -23.32 -10.02 11.04
N THR A 57 -23.10 -9.30 9.94
CA THR A 57 -23.88 -8.10 9.65
C THR A 57 -25.21 -8.49 9.00
N PRO A 58 -26.32 -7.86 9.42
CA PRO A 58 -27.63 -8.18 8.89
C PRO A 58 -27.74 -8.03 7.36
N PRO A 59 -28.63 -8.78 6.70
CA PRO A 59 -28.81 -8.75 5.24
C PRO A 59 -29.19 -7.36 4.68
N TRP A 60 -29.81 -6.51 5.50
CA TRP A 60 -30.18 -5.15 5.13
C TRP A 60 -29.04 -4.13 5.32
N THR A 61 -27.93 -4.52 5.96
CA THR A 61 -26.75 -3.68 6.11
C THR A 61 -26.03 -3.60 4.76
N ARG A 62 -26.32 -2.55 4.00
CA ARG A 62 -25.56 -2.23 2.79
C ARG A 62 -24.14 -1.82 3.23
N ALA A 63 -23.15 -2.66 2.96
CA ALA A 63 -21.74 -2.30 3.13
C ALA A 63 -21.36 -1.05 2.29
N TYR A 64 -22.18 -0.69 1.29
CA TYR A 64 -22.23 0.60 0.63
C TYR A 64 -23.69 1.06 0.44
N PRO A 65 -24.12 2.23 0.94
CA PRO A 65 -25.45 2.77 0.67
C PRO A 65 -25.53 3.38 -0.74
N ALA A 66 -26.58 3.05 -1.50
CA ALA A 66 -26.87 3.72 -2.79
C ALA A 66 -27.35 5.18 -2.64
N ASN A 67 -27.52 5.68 -1.40
CA ASN A 67 -28.04 7.00 -1.09
C ASN A 67 -27.14 7.71 -0.07
N GLY A 68 -25.88 7.98 -0.41
CA GLY A 68 -24.98 8.88 0.34
C GLY A 68 -24.60 8.47 1.78
N PRO A 69 -23.44 8.88 2.30
CA PRO A 69 -23.01 8.53 3.65
C PRO A 69 -23.68 9.40 4.72
N SER A 70 -24.11 8.78 5.82
CA SER A 70 -24.35 9.50 7.08
C SER A 70 -23.01 10.01 7.62
N SER A 71 -22.97 11.30 7.98
CA SER A 71 -21.81 12.10 8.41
C SER A 71 -20.86 11.48 9.47
N SER A 72 -21.25 10.41 10.16
CA SER A 72 -20.49 9.77 11.23
C SER A 72 -19.77 8.46 10.85
N TYR A 73 -19.94 7.93 9.63
CA TYR A 73 -19.19 6.75 9.19
C TYR A 73 -17.81 7.15 8.66
N VAL A 74 -16.76 6.79 9.40
CA VAL A 74 -15.38 6.85 8.89
C VAL A 74 -15.31 5.88 7.71
N HIS A 75 -15.16 6.42 6.50
CA HIS A 75 -14.92 5.67 5.27
C HIS A 75 -13.55 5.00 5.35
N ASN A 76 -13.46 3.88 6.05
CA ASN A 76 -12.35 2.96 5.83
C ASN A 76 -12.65 2.27 4.48
N PRO A 77 -11.79 2.45 3.45
CA PRO A 77 -11.97 1.73 2.21
C PRO A 77 -11.98 0.23 2.55
N PRO A 78 -12.86 -0.56 1.91
CA PRO A 78 -12.90 -1.98 2.17
C PRO A 78 -11.51 -2.60 1.90
N PRO A 79 -11.14 -3.67 2.60
CA PRO A 79 -9.79 -4.24 2.54
C PRO A 79 -9.37 -4.80 1.16
N TRP A 80 -10.27 -4.78 0.17
CA TRP A 80 -10.04 -5.14 -1.23
C TRP A 80 -10.04 -3.93 -2.18
N GLN A 81 -10.37 -2.73 -1.71
CA GLN A 81 -10.23 -1.51 -2.51
C GLN A 81 -8.75 -1.25 -2.72
N GLU A 82 -8.38 -1.07 -3.99
CA GLU A 82 -7.01 -0.84 -4.40
C GLU A 82 -6.51 0.46 -3.77
N VAL A 83 -5.41 0.38 -3.02
CA VAL A 83 -4.72 1.60 -2.62
C VAL A 83 -3.85 2.02 -3.80
N ALA A 84 -4.12 3.22 -4.30
CA ALA A 84 -3.40 3.78 -5.42
C ALA A 84 -1.95 4.06 -4.99
N LEU A 85 -0.98 3.62 -5.80
CA LEU A 85 0.41 4.04 -5.67
C LEU A 85 0.49 5.56 -5.75
N SER A 86 0.85 6.20 -4.64
CA SER A 86 1.14 7.63 -4.64
C SER A 86 2.35 7.89 -5.53
N THR A 87 2.11 8.53 -6.67
CA THR A 87 3.13 8.79 -7.67
C THR A 87 3.32 10.30 -7.82
N ILE A 88 4.55 10.76 -7.63
CA ILE A 88 4.93 12.16 -7.83
C ILE A 88 5.76 12.22 -9.11
N ILE A 89 5.25 12.95 -10.11
CA ILE A 89 5.94 13.13 -11.39
C ILE A 89 6.57 14.51 -11.41
N HIS A 90 7.90 14.56 -11.44
CA HIS A 90 8.65 15.79 -11.70
C HIS A 90 8.98 15.88 -13.19
N LYS A 91 8.37 16.85 -13.87
CA LYS A 91 8.64 17.11 -15.29
C LYS A 91 9.80 18.10 -15.39
N LEU A 92 10.76 17.80 -16.27
CA LEU A 92 11.82 18.75 -16.63
C LEU A 92 11.23 20.05 -17.17
N SER A 93 11.91 21.17 -16.90
CA SER A 93 11.52 22.50 -17.36
C SER A 93 11.48 22.59 -18.89
N ASP A 94 12.38 21.85 -19.56
CA ASP A 94 12.45 21.73 -21.00
C ASP A 94 12.88 20.31 -21.44
N ALA A 95 12.92 20.05 -22.75
CA ALA A 95 13.37 18.79 -23.30
C ALA A 95 14.83 18.50 -22.91
N LYS A 96 15.13 17.25 -22.54
CA LYS A 96 16.45 16.81 -22.06
C LYS A 96 17.63 17.25 -22.94
N HIS A 97 17.46 17.29 -24.26
CA HIS A 97 18.51 17.69 -25.21
C HIS A 97 18.76 19.20 -25.28
N ARG A 98 17.85 20.02 -24.74
CA ARG A 98 17.97 21.48 -24.68
C ARG A 98 18.57 21.98 -23.37
N LEU A 99 18.58 21.14 -22.35
CA LEU A 99 19.14 21.47 -21.04
C LEU A 99 20.64 21.16 -21.01
N SER A 100 21.41 22.04 -20.38
CA SER A 100 22.82 21.75 -20.09
C SER A 100 22.92 20.60 -19.09
N PRO A 101 24.04 19.84 -19.07
CA PRO A 101 24.26 18.80 -18.06
C PRO A 101 24.13 19.31 -16.63
N GLU A 102 24.55 20.57 -16.37
CA GLU A 102 24.42 21.22 -15.07
C GLU A 102 22.97 21.52 -14.70
N ALA A 103 22.19 22.07 -15.65
CA ALA A 103 20.76 22.34 -15.44
C ALA A 103 19.98 21.04 -15.19
N LEU A 104 20.26 19.98 -15.95
CA LEU A 104 19.68 18.65 -15.72
C LEU A 104 20.00 18.12 -14.31
N ARG A 105 21.26 18.27 -13.87
CA ARG A 105 21.67 17.83 -12.55
C ARG A 105 20.98 18.63 -11.45
N GLN A 106 20.82 19.93 -11.65
CA GLN A 106 20.13 20.80 -10.71
C GLN A 106 18.65 20.42 -10.60
N GLU A 107 17.93 20.31 -11.72
CA GLU A 107 16.52 19.92 -11.74
C GLU A 107 16.30 18.53 -11.15
N ALA A 108 17.18 17.56 -11.46
CA ALA A 108 17.12 16.22 -10.86
C ALA A 108 17.33 16.29 -9.34
N THR A 109 18.27 17.10 -8.87
CA THR A 109 18.54 17.28 -7.44
C THR A 109 17.35 17.92 -6.72
N GLU A 110 16.69 18.89 -7.35
CA GLU A 110 15.49 19.55 -6.83
C GLU A 110 14.31 18.57 -6.76
N ALA A 111 14.11 17.75 -7.79
CA ALA A 111 13.10 16.69 -7.79
C ALA A 111 13.35 15.67 -6.66
N LEU A 112 14.60 15.24 -6.47
CA LEU A 112 14.95 14.33 -5.37
C LEU A 112 14.72 14.97 -4.00
N LYS A 113 14.95 16.28 -3.84
CA LYS A 113 14.69 17.01 -2.59
C LYS A 113 13.21 17.17 -2.26
N ALA A 114 12.34 17.19 -3.27
CA ALA A 114 10.90 17.32 -3.09
C ALA A 114 10.22 16.01 -2.63
N ALA A 115 10.89 14.85 -2.74
CA ALA A 115 10.34 13.58 -2.30
C ALA A 115 10.25 13.49 -0.76
N PRO A 116 9.19 12.88 -0.19
CA PRO A 116 9.04 12.70 1.26
C PRO A 116 10.18 11.81 1.80
N ARG A 117 10.92 12.30 2.80
CA ARG A 117 12.23 11.72 3.19
C ARG A 117 12.38 11.22 4.61
N GLN A 118 11.42 11.45 5.51
CA GLN A 118 11.62 11.04 6.90
C GLN A 118 11.62 9.51 6.99
N ASP A 119 12.81 8.97 7.24
CA ASP A 119 13.13 7.56 7.53
C ASP A 119 12.78 6.54 6.43
N ALA A 120 12.64 6.98 5.19
CA ALA A 120 12.30 6.11 4.07
C ALA A 120 13.52 5.46 3.40
N CYS A 121 13.37 4.21 2.98
CA CYS A 121 14.34 3.54 2.12
C CYS A 121 14.24 4.10 0.68
N GLU A 122 15.29 4.77 0.21
CA GLU A 122 15.39 5.28 -1.16
C GLU A 122 15.92 4.20 -2.11
N PHE A 123 15.21 4.01 -3.22
CA PHE A 123 15.57 3.12 -4.32
C PHE A 123 15.63 3.88 -5.64
N PHE A 124 16.66 3.64 -6.44
CA PHE A 124 16.83 4.15 -7.79
C PHE A 124 16.75 2.98 -8.76
N THR A 125 15.86 3.06 -9.74
CA THR A 125 15.57 1.96 -10.67
C THR A 125 15.99 2.33 -12.09
N ASP A 126 16.42 1.32 -12.85
CA ASP A 126 16.80 1.48 -14.25
C ASP A 126 16.59 0.16 -15.01
N GLY A 127 16.06 0.25 -16.22
CA GLY A 127 15.88 -0.85 -17.16
C GLY A 127 16.69 -0.61 -18.43
N SER A 128 17.37 -1.64 -18.93
CA SER A 128 18.14 -1.54 -20.16
C SER A 128 17.88 -2.69 -21.11
N VAL A 129 17.85 -2.39 -22.41
CA VAL A 129 17.72 -3.37 -23.48
C VAL A 129 18.74 -3.06 -24.56
N ASP A 130 19.58 -4.05 -24.88
CA ASP A 130 20.44 -4.01 -26.06
C ASP A 130 19.64 -4.48 -27.28
N MET A 131 19.30 -3.53 -28.15
CA MET A 131 18.50 -3.77 -29.35
C MET A 131 19.18 -4.69 -30.37
N ARG A 132 20.50 -4.88 -30.31
CA ARG A 132 21.24 -5.68 -31.31
C ARG A 132 21.13 -7.17 -31.05
N ASN A 133 21.07 -7.56 -29.78
CA ASN A 133 21.07 -8.97 -29.36
C ASN A 133 19.83 -9.33 -28.53
N GLY A 134 18.91 -8.38 -28.32
CA GLY A 134 17.68 -8.58 -27.55
C GLY A 134 17.92 -8.77 -26.05
N LYS A 135 19.14 -8.54 -25.55
CA LYS A 135 19.45 -8.76 -24.14
C LYS A 135 18.87 -7.64 -23.30
N ALA A 136 18.02 -8.00 -22.34
CA ALA A 136 17.40 -7.10 -21.40
C ALA A 136 17.89 -7.34 -19.98
N ALA A 137 18.06 -6.27 -19.21
CA ALA A 137 18.44 -6.30 -17.81
C ALA A 137 17.68 -5.21 -17.04
N ALA A 138 17.44 -5.46 -15.76
CA ALA A 138 16.83 -4.52 -14.83
C ALA A 138 17.71 -4.41 -13.60
N ALA A 139 17.77 -3.23 -13.00
CA ALA A 139 18.53 -3.03 -11.79
C ALA A 139 17.88 -2.01 -10.88
N PHE A 140 18.17 -2.13 -9.59
CA PHE A 140 17.94 -1.04 -8.66
C PHE A 140 19.11 -0.88 -7.71
N VAL A 141 19.27 0.33 -7.20
CA VAL A 141 20.27 0.72 -6.23
C VAL A 141 19.57 1.33 -5.02
N SER A 142 20.06 1.00 -3.84
CA SER A 142 19.66 1.61 -2.57
C SER A 142 20.90 1.94 -1.76
N ASN A 143 20.71 2.62 -0.62
CA ASN A 143 21.79 2.88 0.34
C ASN A 143 22.45 1.58 0.88
N THR A 144 21.74 0.45 0.81
CA THR A 144 22.21 -0.85 1.32
C THR A 144 22.86 -1.73 0.26
N GLY A 145 22.85 -1.32 -1.01
CA GLY A 145 23.46 -2.04 -2.11
C GLY A 145 22.67 -1.99 -3.41
N ALA A 146 23.21 -2.67 -4.42
CA ALA A 146 22.64 -2.76 -5.76
C ALA A 146 22.21 -4.20 -6.08
N THR A 147 21.09 -4.35 -6.76
CA THR A 147 20.60 -5.63 -7.29
C THR A 147 20.40 -5.53 -8.79
N ARG A 148 20.73 -6.59 -9.51
CA ARG A 148 20.60 -6.67 -10.96
C ARG A 148 19.92 -7.98 -11.35
N TYR A 149 19.09 -7.90 -12.37
CA TYR A 149 18.32 -9.00 -12.92
C TYR A 149 18.60 -9.14 -14.40
N ARG A 150 18.77 -10.38 -14.86
CA ARG A 150 18.81 -10.70 -16.27
C ARG A 150 17.42 -11.13 -16.71
N LEU A 151 16.83 -10.41 -17.65
CA LEU A 151 15.53 -10.74 -18.21
C LEU A 151 15.71 -11.71 -19.39
N GLN A 152 14.60 -12.32 -19.82
CA GLN A 152 14.57 -13.10 -21.06
C GLN A 152 14.94 -12.23 -22.26
N ASP A 153 15.56 -12.87 -23.27
CA ASP A 153 15.88 -12.18 -24.51
C ASP A 153 14.61 -11.80 -25.26
N GLY A 154 14.60 -10.59 -25.81
CA GLY A 154 13.43 -9.98 -26.44
C GLY A 154 12.48 -9.27 -25.47
N ALA A 155 12.79 -9.21 -24.16
CA ALA A 155 12.00 -8.39 -23.25
C ALA A 155 12.07 -6.91 -23.64
N SER A 156 10.93 -6.24 -23.55
CA SER A 156 10.81 -4.82 -23.88
C SER A 156 11.49 -3.93 -22.83
N ILE A 157 11.84 -2.71 -23.23
CA ILE A 157 12.38 -1.70 -22.30
C ILE A 157 11.40 -1.44 -21.15
N LEU A 158 10.09 -1.36 -21.45
CA LEU A 158 9.06 -1.19 -20.43
C LEU A 158 9.06 -2.35 -19.41
N GLN A 159 9.25 -3.58 -19.85
CA GLN A 159 9.34 -4.73 -18.94
C GLN A 159 10.58 -4.64 -18.05
N ALA A 160 11.72 -4.24 -18.60
CA ALA A 160 12.94 -4.05 -17.81
C ALA A 160 12.73 -3.01 -16.69
N GLU A 161 12.11 -1.88 -17.02
CA GLU A 161 11.78 -0.82 -16.06
C GLU A 161 10.81 -1.30 -14.96
N LEU A 162 9.74 -1.99 -15.36
CA LEU A 162 8.76 -2.52 -14.40
C LEU A 162 9.38 -3.59 -13.49
N VAL A 163 10.26 -4.46 -14.00
CA VAL A 163 10.98 -5.45 -13.17
C VAL A 163 11.95 -4.77 -12.21
N ALA A 164 12.57 -3.66 -12.59
CA ALA A 164 13.42 -2.88 -11.68
C ALA A 164 12.61 -2.33 -10.50
N ILE A 165 11.41 -1.77 -10.78
CA ILE A 165 10.47 -1.27 -9.77
C ILE A 165 9.97 -2.40 -8.86
N GLU A 166 9.54 -3.52 -9.44
CA GLU A 166 9.11 -4.71 -8.67
C GLU A 166 10.23 -5.20 -7.75
N GLY A 167 11.45 -5.31 -8.27
CA GLY A 167 12.61 -5.73 -7.49
C GLY A 167 12.90 -4.80 -6.31
N ALA A 168 12.76 -3.48 -6.51
CA ALA A 168 12.92 -2.50 -5.44
C ALA A 168 11.83 -2.66 -4.36
N LEU A 169 10.56 -2.86 -4.76
CA LEU A 169 9.47 -3.14 -3.81
C LEU A 169 9.68 -4.45 -3.06
N LEU A 170 10.10 -5.53 -3.71
CA LEU A 170 10.29 -6.82 -3.02
C LEU A 170 11.39 -6.77 -1.95
N ARG A 171 12.41 -5.90 -2.14
CA ARG A 171 13.52 -5.74 -1.20
C ARG A 171 13.31 -4.61 -0.19
N GLY A 172 12.39 -3.70 -0.47
CA GLY A 172 12.13 -2.53 0.36
C GLY A 172 11.50 -2.85 1.72
N HIS A 173 11.70 -1.93 2.65
CA HIS A 173 10.94 -1.83 3.89
C HIS A 173 10.17 -0.51 3.88
N THR A 174 9.01 -0.48 4.54
CA THR A 174 8.22 0.74 4.65
C THR A 174 8.76 1.67 5.74
N PRO A 175 8.77 3.00 5.52
CA PRO A 175 8.38 3.68 4.28
C PRO A 175 9.45 3.53 3.17
N ALA A 176 9.04 3.42 1.90
CA ALA A 176 9.94 3.27 0.76
C ALA A 176 9.64 4.32 -0.32
N VAL A 177 10.69 4.90 -0.91
CA VAL A 177 10.60 5.84 -2.03
C VAL A 177 11.35 5.26 -3.22
N ILE A 178 10.67 5.13 -4.35
CA ILE A 178 11.25 4.59 -5.58
C ILE A 178 11.35 5.71 -6.61
N HIS A 179 12.55 5.92 -7.10
CA HIS A 179 12.89 6.85 -8.17
C HIS A 179 13.08 6.07 -9.48
N THR A 180 12.36 6.50 -10.51
CA THR A 180 12.45 5.98 -11.88
C THR A 180 12.43 7.16 -12.85
N ASP A 181 13.21 7.09 -13.92
CA ASP A 181 13.14 8.03 -15.05
C ASP A 181 12.22 7.53 -16.18
N SER A 182 11.64 6.34 -16.03
CA SER A 182 10.72 5.75 -16.99
C SER A 182 9.30 6.30 -16.82
N LEU A 183 9.01 7.38 -17.55
CA LEU A 183 7.65 7.91 -17.65
C LEU A 183 6.65 6.84 -18.15
N ALA A 184 7.08 5.94 -19.04
CA ALA A 184 6.25 4.87 -19.55
C ALA A 184 5.85 3.87 -18.45
N ALA A 185 6.78 3.52 -17.55
CA ALA A 185 6.48 2.67 -16.40
C ALA A 185 5.49 3.35 -15.45
N LEU A 186 5.72 4.63 -15.11
CA LEU A 186 4.81 5.42 -14.26
C LEU A 186 3.40 5.51 -14.86
N GLN A 187 3.30 5.84 -16.16
CA GLN A 187 2.02 5.89 -16.86
C GLN A 187 1.31 4.54 -16.86
N THR A 188 2.04 3.44 -17.03
CA THR A 188 1.49 2.09 -16.99
C THR A 188 0.92 1.76 -15.60
N LEU A 189 1.64 2.11 -14.53
CA LEU A 189 1.20 1.89 -13.14
C LEU A 189 0.03 2.80 -12.72
N GLN A 190 -0.23 3.88 -13.45
CA GLN A 190 -1.34 4.81 -13.21
C GLN A 190 -2.61 4.46 -14.01
N GLN A 191 -2.53 3.53 -14.96
CA GLN A 191 -3.69 3.16 -15.79
C GLN A 191 -4.74 2.39 -14.98
N LYS A 192 -6.01 2.77 -15.13
CA LYS A 192 -7.15 2.05 -14.53
C LYS A 192 -7.36 0.64 -15.10
N GLN A 193 -6.92 0.40 -16.34
CA GLN A 193 -7.03 -0.89 -17.01
C GLN A 193 -5.72 -1.17 -17.72
N VAL A 194 -4.96 -2.13 -17.20
CA VAL A 194 -3.70 -2.57 -17.76
C VAL A 194 -4.01 -3.63 -18.82
N ARG A 195 -3.53 -3.40 -20.05
CA ARG A 195 -3.73 -4.33 -21.17
C ARG A 195 -2.53 -5.24 -21.42
N ASP A 196 -1.34 -4.73 -21.16
CA ASP A 196 -0.07 -5.42 -21.37
C ASP A 196 0.72 -5.53 -20.05
N ASN A 197 1.55 -6.55 -19.91
CA ASN A 197 2.32 -6.82 -18.67
C ASN A 197 1.43 -6.95 -17.42
N VAL A 198 0.17 -7.38 -17.59
CA VAL A 198 -0.86 -7.45 -16.53
C VAL A 198 -0.34 -8.15 -15.29
N GLY A 199 0.32 -9.30 -15.45
CA GLY A 199 0.87 -10.06 -14.32
C GLY A 199 1.93 -9.27 -13.52
N LEU A 200 2.85 -8.62 -14.23
CA LEU A 200 3.92 -7.82 -13.62
C LEU A 200 3.37 -6.57 -12.92
N VAL A 201 2.47 -5.84 -13.58
CA VAL A 201 1.84 -4.63 -13.00
C VAL A 201 0.99 -5.00 -11.79
N THR A 202 0.25 -6.10 -11.87
CA THR A 202 -0.55 -6.60 -10.75
C THR A 202 0.33 -7.00 -9.57
N SER A 203 1.46 -7.67 -9.83
CA SER A 203 2.45 -8.02 -8.80
C SER A 203 3.02 -6.77 -8.10
N ILE A 204 3.37 -5.74 -8.86
CA ILE A 204 3.82 -4.44 -8.34
C ILE A 204 2.76 -3.82 -7.42
N TRP A 205 1.50 -3.74 -7.87
CA TRP A 205 0.42 -3.18 -7.07
C TRP A 205 0.13 -3.98 -5.80
N VAL A 206 0.11 -5.31 -5.89
CA VAL A 206 -0.09 -6.18 -4.72
C VAL A 206 1.03 -5.98 -3.70
N THR A 207 2.28 -5.98 -4.16
CA THR A 207 3.44 -5.80 -3.28
C THR A 207 3.40 -4.45 -2.57
N ALA A 208 3.10 -3.37 -3.31
CA ALA A 208 2.97 -2.03 -2.73
C ALA A 208 1.83 -1.93 -1.69
N GLN A 209 0.67 -2.54 -1.96
CA GLN A 209 -0.42 -2.58 -0.99
C GLN A 209 -0.07 -3.38 0.26
N GLU A 210 0.67 -4.47 0.12
CA GLU A 210 1.15 -5.23 1.28
C GLU A 210 2.10 -4.43 2.15
N MET A 211 2.99 -3.65 1.52
CA MET A 211 3.91 -2.75 2.21
C MET A 211 3.15 -1.72 3.04
N GLU A 212 2.24 -0.98 2.46
CA GLU A 212 1.45 0.03 3.17
C GLU A 212 0.63 -0.57 4.32
N ARG A 213 0.07 -1.77 4.14
CA ARG A 213 -0.64 -2.45 5.24
C ARG A 213 0.29 -2.83 6.38
N ARG A 214 1.55 -3.18 6.12
CA ARG A 214 2.54 -3.46 7.17
C ARG A 214 2.85 -2.20 7.96
N GLU A 215 3.03 -1.07 7.29
CA GLU A 215 3.23 0.24 7.93
C GLU A 215 2.03 0.64 8.81
N ALA A 216 0.81 0.50 8.28
CA ALA A 216 -0.41 0.78 9.04
C ALA A 216 -0.56 -0.16 10.25
N SER A 217 -0.18 -1.44 10.11
CA SER A 217 -0.23 -2.41 11.20
C SER A 217 0.82 -2.14 12.28
N GLN A 218 2.03 -1.72 11.90
CA GLN A 218 3.09 -1.31 12.83
C GLN A 218 2.69 -0.03 13.57
N SER A 219 2.10 0.94 12.87
CA SER A 219 1.58 2.18 13.44
C SER A 219 0.39 1.95 14.39
N ALA A 220 -0.46 0.96 14.09
CA ALA A 220 -1.61 0.58 14.93
C ALA A 220 -1.23 -0.29 16.15
N SER A 221 -0.01 -0.82 16.21
CA SER A 221 0.49 -1.64 17.33
C SER A 221 1.04 -0.81 18.52
N GLY A 222 0.55 0.42 18.70
CA GLY A 222 0.74 1.19 19.93
C GLY A 222 -0.08 0.58 21.07
N TYR A 223 0.57 0.27 22.19
CA TYR A 223 0.06 -0.47 23.35
C TYR A 223 -1.42 -0.21 23.73
N PRO A 224 -2.17 -1.24 24.18
CA PRO A 224 -3.37 -0.98 24.96
C PRO A 224 -2.93 -0.26 26.24
N ALA A 225 -3.50 0.91 26.51
CA ALA A 225 -3.41 1.53 27.81
C ALA A 225 -4.18 0.66 28.83
N THR A 226 -3.56 -0.41 29.30
CA THR A 226 -3.94 -1.04 30.56
C THR A 226 -3.28 -0.24 31.69
N SER A 227 -3.94 0.86 32.08
CA SER A 227 -3.88 1.29 33.47
C SER A 227 -5.25 1.81 33.87
N THR A 228 -6.01 0.89 34.46
CA THR A 228 -7.02 1.21 35.46
C THR A 228 -6.40 2.16 36.48
N SER A 229 -6.63 3.46 36.35
CA SER A 229 -6.49 4.39 37.47
C SER A 229 -7.89 4.83 37.87
N ALA A 230 -8.55 3.92 38.60
CA ALA A 230 -9.60 4.29 39.53
C ALA A 230 -9.07 5.43 40.40
N GLY A 231 -9.87 6.48 40.53
CA GLY A 231 -9.42 7.77 41.04
C GLY A 231 -8.93 7.73 42.48
N THR A 232 -8.19 8.77 42.84
CA THR A 232 -8.33 9.42 44.14
C THR A 232 -7.90 10.87 43.99
N LYS A 233 -8.90 11.76 44.02
CA LYS A 233 -8.72 13.18 44.30
C LYS A 233 -8.00 13.30 45.64
N ARG A 234 -6.83 13.95 45.70
CA ARG A 234 -6.29 14.49 46.95
C ARG A 234 -6.08 15.98 46.81
N GLN A 235 -6.99 16.69 47.47
CA GLN A 235 -6.90 18.11 47.76
C GLN A 235 -5.62 18.41 48.53
N THR A 236 -4.89 19.42 48.08
CA THR A 236 -3.85 20.11 48.82
C THR A 236 -4.50 21.00 49.88
N LYS A 237 -4.52 20.55 51.14
CA LYS A 237 -4.84 21.40 52.30
C LYS A 237 -3.52 21.79 52.97
N LYS A 238 -3.14 23.05 52.81
CA LYS A 238 -1.99 23.69 53.46
C LYS A 238 -2.07 23.50 54.98
N GLN A 239 -0.97 23.03 55.56
CA GLN A 239 -0.70 23.01 57.00
C GLN A 239 -0.54 24.44 57.51
N ASN A 240 -1.23 24.74 58.61
CA ASN A 240 -0.96 25.86 59.51
C ASN A 240 -1.37 25.39 60.91
N MET A 241 -0.49 25.59 61.90
CA MET A 241 -0.61 25.44 63.37
C MET A 241 0.66 24.73 63.89
N HIS A 242 1.69 25.50 64.21
CA HIS A 242 2.02 25.99 65.57
C HIS A 242 2.58 24.91 66.49
N SER A 243 3.92 24.87 66.53
CA SER A 243 4.71 24.35 67.65
C SER A 243 4.61 25.32 68.83
N GLY A 244 4.10 24.83 69.96
CA GLY A 244 4.08 25.56 71.23
C GLY A 244 4.67 24.72 72.36
N SER A 245 5.76 25.24 72.92
CA SER A 245 6.16 25.21 74.33
C SER A 245 6.85 23.98 74.93
N LEU A 246 7.93 24.30 75.67
CA LEU A 246 8.60 23.66 76.83
C LEU A 246 10.11 23.95 76.65
N LYS A 247 10.81 24.78 77.43
CA LYS A 247 10.64 25.38 78.76
C LYS A 247 11.32 26.76 78.78
#